data_AF-A0A538NRF5-F1
#
_entry.id   AF-A0A538NRF5-F1
#
_cell.length_a   1.000
_cell.length_b   1.000
_cell.length_c   1.000
_cell.angle_alpha   90.00
_cell.angle_beta   90.00
_cell.angle_gamma   90.00
#
_symmetry.space_group_name_H-M   'P 1'
#
loop_
_entity.id
_entity.type
_entity.pdbx_description
1 polymer ?
#
loop_
_entity_poly.entity_id
_entity_poly.type
_entity_poly.pdbx_seq_one_letter_code
_entity_poly.pdbx_strand_id
1 'polypeptide(L)'
;MKITRERLTFEFLQELYREHNLNPLPNHWIPLDVIWQRVTSQYGKRLSSGLASAAFNELYTDHLINQVNHPDGKKEIQINQSGLDAYNATKANFKSEKKEKKEYNLKLLTAIVAVAGLIVLLIKLIFFHQ
;
A
#
# COMPACT_ATOMS: atom_id res chain seq x y z
N MET A 1 2.46 6.09 -10.08
CA MET A 1 2.93 6.07 -8.68
C MET A 1 4.25 5.33 -8.69
N LYS A 2 5.34 5.99 -8.28
CA LYS A 2 6.66 5.36 -8.26
C LYS A 2 6.66 4.33 -7.13
N ILE A 3 7.01 3.08 -7.42
CA ILE A 3 7.16 2.05 -6.40
C ILE A 3 8.53 2.30 -5.76
N THR A 4 8.54 2.66 -4.48
CA THR A 4 9.76 2.89 -3.71
C THR A 4 9.96 1.77 -2.70
N ARG A 5 11.20 1.60 -2.21
CA ARG A 5 11.51 0.62 -1.18
C ARG A 5 10.70 0.88 0.09
N GLU A 6 10.76 2.11 0.60
CA GLU A 6 10.00 2.56 1.79
C GLU A 6 8.50 2.25 1.69
N ARG A 7 7.91 2.48 0.52
CA ARG A 7 6.49 2.19 0.30
C ARG A 7 6.18 0.70 0.39
N LEU A 8 7.02 -0.14 -0.20
CA LEU A 8 6.87 -1.58 -0.12
C LEU A 8 7.13 -2.09 1.30
N THR A 9 8.15 -1.57 1.98
CA THR A 9 8.46 -1.89 3.39
C THR A 9 7.23 -1.61 4.26
N PHE A 10 6.60 -0.45 4.08
CA PHE A 10 5.35 -0.12 4.76
C PHE A 10 4.19 -1.07 4.41
N GLU A 11 4.04 -1.46 3.15
CA GLU A 11 2.94 -2.36 2.74
C GLU A 11 3.12 -3.79 3.24
N PHE A 12 4.34 -4.31 3.29
CA PHE A 12 4.64 -5.56 3.98
C PHE A 12 4.29 -5.48 5.46
N LEU A 13 4.70 -4.40 6.13
CA LEU A 13 4.41 -4.17 7.54
C LEU A 13 2.90 -4.02 7.79
N GLN A 14 2.18 -3.38 6.87
CA GLN A 14 0.73 -3.20 6.92
C GLN A 14 -0.01 -4.55 6.82
N GLU A 15 0.40 -5.43 5.90
CA GLU A 15 -0.22 -6.76 5.77
C GLU A 15 0.05 -7.62 7.01
N LEU A 16 1.27 -7.57 7.56
CA LEU A 16 1.60 -8.27 8.79
C LEU A 16 0.83 -7.73 10.00
N TYR A 17 0.70 -6.40 10.11
CA TYR A 17 -0.14 -5.78 11.14
C TYR A 17 -1.60 -6.22 11.00
N ARG A 18 -2.12 -6.32 9.77
CA ARG A 18 -3.49 -6.78 9.51
C ARG A 18 -3.70 -8.20 10.03
N GLU A 19 -2.79 -9.11 9.75
CA GLU A 19 -2.85 -10.49 10.27
C GLU A 19 -2.76 -10.54 11.79
N HIS A 20 -1.84 -9.78 12.40
CA HIS A 20 -1.76 -9.66 13.86
C HIS A 20 -3.06 -9.12 14.47
N ASN A 21 -3.71 -8.15 13.83
CA ASN A 21 -4.99 -7.61 14.34
C ASN A 21 -6.15 -8.62 14.21
N LEU A 22 -6.11 -9.50 13.20
CA LEU A 22 -7.10 -10.57 13.03
C LEU A 22 -6.85 -11.72 14.01
N ASN A 23 -5.59 -11.98 14.34
CA ASN A 23 -5.19 -13.02 15.28
C ASN A 23 -4.01 -12.52 16.15
N PRO A 24 -4.29 -11.88 17.30
CA PRO A 24 -3.27 -11.27 18.16
C PRO A 24 -2.51 -12.29 19.00
N LEU A 25 -2.72 -13.59 18.77
CA LEU A 25 -2.05 -14.63 19.53
C LEU A 25 -0.54 -14.59 19.22
N PRO A 26 0.32 -14.61 20.25
CA PRO A 26 1.78 -14.60 20.06
C PRO A 26 2.31 -15.85 19.35
N ASN A 27 1.49 -16.88 19.20
CA ASN A 27 1.84 -18.10 18.47
C ASN A 27 1.29 -18.12 17.03
N HIS A 28 0.73 -17.00 16.56
CA HIS A 28 0.26 -16.90 15.18
C HIS A 28 1.42 -16.56 14.25
N TRP A 29 1.83 -17.57 13.49
CA TRP A 29 2.85 -17.50 12.46
C TRP A 29 2.20 -17.53 11.07
N ILE A 30 2.71 -16.73 10.15
CA ILE A 30 2.15 -16.58 8.81
C ILE A 30 3.21 -17.04 7.81
N PRO A 31 2.87 -17.91 6.84
CA PRO A 31 3.81 -18.27 5.78
C PRO A 31 4.27 -17.03 5.00
N LEU A 32 5.59 -16.89 4.82
CA LEU A 32 6.20 -15.74 4.14
C LEU A 32 5.62 -15.56 2.73
N ASP A 33 5.43 -16.66 2.00
CA ASP A 33 4.92 -16.65 0.62
C ASP A 33 3.52 -16.05 0.52
N VAL A 34 2.69 -16.21 1.56
CA VAL A 34 1.33 -15.65 1.61
C VAL A 34 1.38 -14.13 1.69
N ILE A 35 2.21 -13.59 2.58
CA ILE A 35 2.40 -12.13 2.71
C ILE A 35 3.06 -11.58 1.45
N TRP A 36 4.09 -12.27 0.95
CA TRP A 36 4.79 -11.92 -0.28
C TRP A 36 3.84 -11.80 -1.47
N GLN A 37 2.99 -12.81 -1.70
CA GLN A 37 2.04 -12.81 -2.79
C GLN A 37 1.03 -11.67 -2.66
N ARG A 38 0.51 -11.41 -1.46
CA ARG A 38 -0.48 -10.34 -1.24
C ARG A 38 0.08 -8.94 -1.52
N VAL A 39 1.34 -8.69 -1.19
CA VAL A 39 1.98 -7.40 -1.48
C VAL A 39 2.38 -7.31 -2.95
N THR A 40 3.10 -8.29 -3.47
CA THR A 40 3.68 -8.23 -4.82
C THR A 40 2.64 -8.34 -5.95
N SER A 41 1.55 -9.10 -5.75
CA SER A 41 0.48 -9.26 -6.75
C SER A 41 -0.22 -7.94 -7.11
N GLN A 42 -0.24 -6.96 -6.19
CA GLN A 42 -0.84 -5.64 -6.43
C GLN A 42 -0.10 -4.85 -7.51
N TYR A 43 1.16 -5.17 -7.76
CA TYR A 43 2.03 -4.43 -8.67
C TYR A 43 2.33 -5.19 -9.97
N GLY A 44 2.16 -6.51 -9.98
CA GLY A 44 2.38 -7.36 -11.15
C GLY A 44 3.75 -7.12 -11.78
N LYS A 45 3.80 -7.00 -13.12
CA LYS A 45 5.04 -6.78 -13.90
C LYS A 45 5.75 -5.45 -13.61
N ARG A 46 5.12 -4.51 -12.88
CA ARG A 46 5.73 -3.21 -12.56
C ARG A 46 6.72 -3.30 -11.40
N LEU A 47 6.67 -4.37 -10.61
CA LEU A 47 7.54 -4.57 -9.46
C LEU A 47 8.79 -5.36 -9.86
N SER A 48 9.95 -4.75 -9.64
CA SER A 48 11.21 -5.48 -9.71
C SER A 48 11.31 -6.45 -8.53
N SER A 49 11.65 -7.71 -8.83
CA SER A 49 11.89 -8.73 -7.80
C SER A 49 12.94 -8.26 -6.78
N GLY A 50 14.04 -7.65 -7.24
CA GLY A 50 15.09 -7.13 -6.35
C GLY A 50 14.62 -5.99 -5.45
N LEU A 51 13.66 -5.18 -5.90
CA LEU A 51 13.09 -4.11 -5.07
C LEU A 51 12.18 -4.68 -3.97
N ALA A 52 11.36 -5.69 -4.30
CA ALA A 52 10.54 -6.39 -3.31
C ALA A 52 11.39 -7.09 -2.25
N SER A 53 12.47 -7.77 -2.68
CA SER A 53 13.39 -8.44 -1.77
C SER A 53 14.12 -7.44 -0.88
N ALA A 54 14.58 -6.31 -1.42
CA ALA A 54 15.23 -5.28 -0.63
C ALA A 54 14.29 -4.67 0.43
N ALA A 55 13.03 -4.43 0.08
CA ALA A 55 12.03 -3.92 1.02
C ALA A 55 11.71 -4.94 2.13
N PHE A 56 11.58 -6.22 1.78
CA PHE A 56 11.35 -7.26 2.78
C PHE A 56 12.58 -7.45 3.69
N ASN A 57 13.79 -7.44 3.15
CA ASN A 57 15.02 -7.57 3.92
C ASN A 57 15.21 -6.42 4.92
N GLU A 58 14.70 -5.23 4.62
CA GLU A 58 14.68 -4.09 5.54
C GLU A 58 13.92 -4.44 6.82
N LEU A 59 12.74 -5.08 6.72
CA LEU A 59 11.98 -5.55 7.88
C LEU A 59 12.76 -6.51 8.78
N TYR A 60 13.54 -7.40 8.17
CA TYR A 60 14.36 -8.37 8.89
C TYR A 60 15.57 -7.69 9.55
N THR A 61 16.25 -6.81 8.81
CA THR A 61 17.45 -6.10 9.27
C THR A 61 17.13 -5.14 10.41
N ASP A 62 15.98 -4.48 10.34
CA ASP A 62 15.52 -3.53 11.35
C ASP A 62 14.81 -4.23 12.53
N HIS A 63 14.83 -5.56 12.57
CA HIS A 63 14.21 -6.36 13.63
C HIS A 63 12.73 -6.05 13.84
N LEU A 64 11.97 -5.81 12.77
CA LEU A 64 10.53 -5.52 12.81
C LEU A 64 9.68 -6.80 12.75
N ILE A 65 10.29 -7.91 12.35
CA ILE A 65 9.64 -9.22 12.22
C ILE A 65 10.50 -10.30 12.87
N ASN A 66 9.83 -11.32 13.39
CA ASN A 66 10.43 -12.60 13.71
C ASN A 66 10.27 -13.52 12.50
N GLN A 67 11.25 -14.39 12.25
CA GLN A 67 11.18 -15.42 11.22
C GLN A 67 11.64 -16.76 11.78
N VAL A 68 10.91 -17.81 11.46
CA VAL A 68 11.30 -19.20 11.69
C VAL A 68 11.49 -19.91 10.35
N ASN A 69 12.54 -20.71 10.26
CA ASN A 69 12.82 -21.55 9.10
C ASN A 69 12.52 -23.00 9.48
N HIS A 70 11.61 -23.62 8.75
CA HIS A 70 11.25 -25.02 8.95
C HIS A 70 12.21 -25.95 8.19
N PRO A 71 12.40 -27.20 8.66
CA PRO A 71 13.26 -28.18 7.99
C PRO A 71 12.82 -28.53 6.56
N ASP A 72 11.54 -28.33 6.24
CA ASP A 72 10.96 -28.54 4.91
C ASP A 72 11.19 -27.36 3.95
N GLY A 73 11.95 -26.35 4.37
CA GLY A 73 12.28 -25.17 3.58
C GLY A 73 11.23 -24.05 3.66
N LYS A 74 10.11 -24.26 4.36
CA LYS A 74 9.11 -23.20 4.56
C LYS A 74 9.62 -22.15 5.55
N LYS A 75 9.22 -20.91 5.30
CA LYS A 75 9.50 -19.78 6.18
C LYS A 75 8.20 -19.22 6.69
N GLU A 76 8.13 -19.02 7.99
CA GLU A 76 7.01 -18.32 8.61
C GLU A 76 7.53 -17.08 9.32
N ILE A 77 6.70 -16.05 9.31
CA ILE A 77 7.02 -14.74 9.82
C ILE A 77 5.90 -14.24 10.72
N GLN A 78 6.28 -13.35 11.62
CA GLN A 78 5.38 -12.69 12.54
C GLN A 78 5.88 -11.27 12.79
N ILE A 79 4.97 -10.30 12.84
CA ILE A 79 5.32 -8.95 13.29
C ILE A 79 5.61 -8.98 14.79
N ASN A 80 6.73 -8.39 15.20
CA ASN A 80 7.05 -8.26 16.62
C ASN A 80 6.64 -6.87 17.15
N GLN A 81 6.90 -6.60 18.43
CA GLN A 81 6.51 -5.33 19.05
C GLN A 81 7.15 -4.12 18.34
N SER A 82 8.43 -4.19 17.98
CA SER A 82 9.12 -3.15 17.22
C SER A 82 8.44 -2.87 15.88
N GLY A 83 8.00 -3.93 15.17
CA GLY A 83 7.22 -3.80 13.94
C GLY A 83 5.85 -3.15 14.16
N LEU A 84 5.14 -3.50 15.23
CA LEU A 84 3.87 -2.87 15.59
C LEU A 84 4.06 -1.37 15.87
N ASP A 85 5.10 -1.01 16.61
CA ASP A 85 5.42 0.37 16.96
C ASP A 85 5.81 1.18 15.72
N ALA A 86 6.68 0.61 14.86
CA ALA A 86 7.07 1.20 13.59
C ALA A 86 5.86 1.44 12.66
N TYR A 87 4.94 0.48 12.57
CA TYR A 87 3.71 0.63 11.79
C TYR A 87 2.84 1.76 12.36
N ASN A 88 2.67 1.80 13.68
CA ASN A 88 1.85 2.82 14.34
C ASN A 88 2.43 4.23 14.19
N ALA A 89 3.76 4.37 14.20
CA ALA A 89 4.44 5.64 13.96
C ALA A 89 4.32 6.10 12.50
N THR A 90 4.40 5.18 11.53
CA THR A 90 4.46 5.52 10.10
C THR A 90 3.10 5.55 9.40
N LYS A 91 2.06 4.88 9.94
CA LYS A 91 0.73 4.80 9.31
C LYS A 91 0.11 6.18 9.06
N ALA A 92 0.41 7.18 9.89
CA ALA A 92 -0.07 8.54 9.71
C ALA A 92 0.47 9.18 8.41
N ASN A 93 1.77 8.95 8.13
CA ASN A 93 2.48 9.50 6.97
C ASN A 93 1.98 8.89 5.65
N PHE A 94 1.58 7.62 5.66
CA PHE A 94 1.03 6.97 4.46
C PHE A 94 -0.50 7.13 4.31
N LYS A 95 -1.22 7.47 5.39
CA LYS A 95 -2.66 7.77 5.36
C LYS A 95 -2.94 9.18 4.82
N SER A 96 -2.05 10.15 5.05
CA SER A 96 -2.14 11.49 4.44
C SER A 96 -1.99 11.42 2.91
N GLU A 97 -1.01 10.67 2.39
CA GLU A 97 -0.81 10.52 0.93
C GLU A 97 -2.05 9.97 0.19
N LYS A 98 -2.75 8.98 0.77
CA LYS A 98 -3.99 8.45 0.18
C LYS A 98 -5.14 9.46 0.23
N LYS A 99 -5.23 10.29 1.28
CA LYS A 99 -6.26 11.33 1.41
C LYS A 99 -6.01 12.47 0.41
N GLU A 100 -4.78 12.96 0.30
CA GLU A 100 -4.42 14.05 -0.62
C GLU A 100 -4.68 13.66 -2.08
N LYS A 101 -4.30 12.43 -2.47
CA LYS A 101 -4.57 11.94 -3.84
C LYS A 101 -6.06 11.83 -4.14
N LYS A 102 -6.88 11.40 -3.17
CA LYS A 102 -8.33 11.31 -3.33
C LYS A 102 -8.96 12.70 -3.46
N GLU A 103 -8.50 13.66 -2.65
CA GLU A 103 -8.98 15.03 -2.70
C GLU A 103 -8.59 15.73 -4.01
N TYR A 104 -7.36 15.54 -4.48
CA TYR A 104 -6.91 16.04 -5.77
C TYR A 104 -7.72 15.47 -6.93
N ASN A 105 -7.95 14.16 -6.95
CA ASN A 105 -8.75 13.51 -7.98
C ASN A 105 -10.21 14.00 -7.97
N LEU A 106 -10.78 14.26 -6.79
CA LEU A 106 -12.13 14.80 -6.66
C LEU A 106 -12.19 16.24 -7.20
N LYS A 107 -11.25 17.11 -6.83
CA LYS A 107 -11.15 18.48 -7.35
C LYS A 107 -10.98 18.52 -8.86
N LEU A 108 -10.12 17.65 -9.40
CA LEU A 108 -9.91 17.53 -10.84
C LEU A 108 -11.20 17.08 -11.56
N LEU A 109 -11.90 16.07 -11.03
CA LEU A 109 -13.17 15.62 -11.60
C LEU A 109 -14.23 16.74 -11.58
N THR A 110 -14.36 17.46 -10.47
CA THR A 110 -15.28 18.61 -10.36
C THR A 110 -14.95 19.70 -11.37
N ALA A 111 -13.66 20.01 -11.58
CA ALA A 111 -13.22 20.99 -12.57
C ALA A 111 -13.56 20.54 -14.00
N ILE A 112 -13.34 19.27 -14.35
CA ILE A 112 -13.68 18.71 -15.66
C ILE A 112 -15.19 18.82 -15.91
N VAL A 113 -16.02 18.43 -14.93
CA VAL A 113 -17.48 18.51 -15.06
C VAL A 113 -17.95 19.96 -15.24
N ALA A 114 -17.37 20.91 -14.49
CA ALA A 114 -17.72 22.32 -14.61
C ALA A 114 -17.38 22.88 -16.00
N VAL A 115 -16.20 22.58 -16.52
CA VAL A 115 -15.77 23.02 -17.87
C VAL A 115 -16.65 22.39 -18.95
N ALA A 116 -16.96 21.09 -18.85
CA ALA A 116 -17.85 20.43 -19.79
C ALA A 116 -19.26 21.06 -19.80
N GLY A 117 -19.80 21.40 -18.63
CA GLY A 117 -21.08 22.10 -18.50
C GLY A 117 -21.08 23.48 -19.17
N LEU A 118 -20.01 24.25 -18.99
CA LEU A 118 -19.82 25.56 -19.62
C LEU A 118 -19.77 25.46 -21.16
N ILE A 119 -19.04 24.46 -21.68
CA ILE A 119 -18.95 24.21 -23.13
C ILE A 119 -20.33 23.88 -23.70
N VAL A 120 -21.09 23.00 -23.05
CA VAL A 120 -22.45 22.64 -23.50
C VAL A 120 -23.38 23.87 -23.49
N LEU A 121 -23.26 24.73 -22.48
CA LEU A 121 -24.06 25.96 -22.38
C LEU A 121 -23.73 26.95 -23.50
N LEU A 122 -22.44 27.12 -23.80
CA LEU A 122 -21.97 27.96 -24.91
C LEU A 122 -22.43 27.45 -26.27
N ILE A 123 -22.35 26.12 -26.50
CA ILE A 123 -22.86 25.50 -27.72
C ILE A 123 -24.37 25.79 -27.87
N LYS A 124 -25.16 25.58 -26.81
CA LYS A 124 -26.60 25.88 -26.84
C LYS A 124 -26.88 27.34 -27.16
N LEU A 125 -26.14 28.29 -26.56
CA LEU A 125 -26.32 29.71 -26.83
C LEU A 125 -25.99 30.09 -28.27
N ILE A 126 -24.95 29.51 -28.86
CA ILE A 126 -24.57 29.77 -30.25
C ILE A 126 -25.61 29.21 -31.22
N PHE A 127 -26.11 27.99 -30.99
CA PHE A 127 -27.08 27.34 -31.88
C PHE A 127 -28.53 27.83 -31.73
N PHE A 128 -28.92 28.42 -30.58
CA PHE A 128 -30.25 29.02 -30.40
C PHE A 128 -30.33 30.50 -30.83
N HIS A 129 -29.22 31.12 -31.25
CA HIS A 129 -29.17 32.48 -31.78
C HIS A 129 -28.86 32.53 -33.29
N GLN A 130 -28.86 31.39 -33.98
CA GLN A 130 -28.96 31.28 -35.44
C GLN A 130 -30.40 30.95 -35.83
#